data_AF-A0A8J8AUS1-F1
#
_entry.id   AF-A0A8J8AUS1-F1
#
_cell.length_a   1.000
_cell.length_b   1.000
_cell.length_c   1.000
_cell.angle_alpha   90.00
_cell.angle_beta   90.00
_cell.angle_gamma   90.00
#
_symmetry.space_group_name_H-M   'P 1'
#
loop_
_entity.id
_entity.type
_entity.pdbx_description
1 polymer ?
#
loop_
_entity_poly.entity_id
_entity_poly.type
_entity_poly.pdbx_seq_one_letter_code
_entity_poly.pdbx_strand_id
1 'polypeptide(L)'
;LDVPQIKVNVFEVPVVNGLAAADGQIYLTRGFLNARVRGEVTAEELASVIAHELGHVALGHMRRRMIDFTGQNAVVLTLSALVNRFLPGLGPLLIRTISAALMARLSQRDEFEADAYASALLIKAGIGTGPQITLFEKLGHLTGQNGATAPAWLLSHPRTEARIAAIRANTARWQSGVSGA
;
A
#
# COMPACT_ATOMS: atom_id res chain seq x y z
N LEU A 1 -18.00 -1.89 -0.57
CA LEU A 1 -17.88 -0.70 0.31
C LEU A 1 -19.26 -0.07 0.37
N ASP A 2 -19.94 -0.15 1.50
CA ASP A 2 -21.22 0.52 1.71
C ASP A 2 -20.97 1.94 2.23
N VAL A 3 -20.23 2.71 1.45
CA VAL A 3 -19.78 4.07 1.80
C VAL A 3 -20.44 5.03 0.82
N PRO A 4 -21.51 5.74 1.21
CA PRO A 4 -22.28 6.58 0.28
C PRO A 4 -21.51 7.81 -0.20
N GLN A 5 -20.46 8.23 0.53
CA GLN A 5 -19.58 9.33 0.16
C GLN A 5 -18.16 9.10 0.67
N ILE A 6 -17.16 9.24 -0.20
CA ILE A 6 -15.75 9.21 0.18
C ILE A 6 -15.33 10.64 0.53
N LYS A 7 -14.94 10.87 1.78
CA LYS A 7 -14.39 12.16 2.22
C LYS A 7 -12.89 12.18 1.97
N VAL A 8 -12.43 13.17 1.20
CA VAL A 8 -11.00 13.41 0.95
C VAL A 8 -10.57 14.65 1.72
N ASN A 9 -9.60 14.50 2.61
CA ASN A 9 -9.05 15.56 3.43
C ASN A 9 -7.61 15.88 3.01
N VAL A 10 -7.20 17.14 3.17
CA VAL A 10 -5.83 17.57 2.85
C VAL A 10 -5.11 17.95 4.14
N PHE A 11 -3.98 17.29 4.42
CA PHE A 11 -3.07 17.71 5.47
C PHE A 11 -2.10 18.76 4.96
N GLU A 12 -1.99 19.87 5.70
CA GLU A 12 -1.08 20.98 5.41
C GLU A 12 0.38 20.65 5.79
N VAL A 13 0.92 19.58 5.19
CA VAL A 13 2.32 19.17 5.35
C VAL A 13 3.00 19.07 3.98
N PRO A 14 4.28 19.49 3.87
CA PRO A 14 4.96 19.59 2.59
C PRO A 14 5.40 18.24 2.00
N VAL A 15 5.44 17.18 2.82
CA VAL A 15 5.83 15.82 2.39
C VAL A 15 4.80 15.25 1.42
N VAL A 16 5.21 14.45 0.43
CA VAL A 16 4.31 13.76 -0.51
C VAL A 16 3.84 12.44 0.13
N ASN A 17 2.58 12.39 0.59
CA ASN A 17 1.99 11.20 1.21
C ASN A 17 0.47 11.08 1.00
N GLY A 18 -0.04 9.85 1.03
CA GLY A 18 -1.44 9.51 0.98
C GLY A 18 -1.74 8.39 1.97
N LEU A 19 -2.87 8.45 2.67
CA LEU A 19 -3.29 7.47 3.68
C LEU A 19 -4.81 7.31 3.64
N ALA A 20 -5.33 6.09 3.65
CA ALA A 20 -6.72 5.87 4.04
C ALA A 20 -6.87 5.46 5.50
N ALA A 21 -7.84 6.09 6.18
CA ALA A 21 -8.30 5.66 7.48
C ALA A 21 -9.31 4.52 7.37
N ALA A 22 -9.44 3.76 8.46
CA ALA A 22 -10.30 2.59 8.55
C ALA A 22 -11.81 2.88 8.33
N ASP A 23 -12.22 4.15 8.46
CA ASP A 23 -13.58 4.65 8.20
C ASP A 23 -13.82 5.06 6.74
N GLY A 24 -12.84 4.83 5.85
CA GLY A 24 -12.94 5.14 4.43
C GLY A 24 -12.60 6.59 4.08
N GLN A 25 -12.13 7.39 5.04
CA GLN A 25 -11.61 8.73 4.75
C GLN A 25 -10.21 8.62 4.13
N ILE A 26 -9.98 9.40 3.07
CA ILE A 26 -8.69 9.45 2.38
C ILE A 26 -8.02 10.77 2.71
N TYR A 27 -6.76 10.72 3.08
CA TYR A 27 -5.96 11.86 3.45
C TYR A 27 -4.81 11.99 2.46
N LEU A 28 -4.74 13.15 1.81
CA LEU A 28 -3.63 13.53 0.94
C LEU A 28 -2.87 14.67 1.59
N THR A 29 -1.58 14.77 1.33
CA THR A 29 -0.80 15.91 1.83
C THR A 29 -0.77 17.06 0.82
N ARG A 30 -0.52 18.28 1.32
CA ARG A 30 -0.24 19.47 0.50
C ARG A 30 0.92 19.22 -0.46
N GLY A 31 1.90 18.38 -0.08
CA GLY A 31 2.98 17.94 -0.96
C GLY A 31 2.48 17.30 -2.26
N PHE A 32 1.49 16.40 -2.22
CA PHE A 32 0.91 15.80 -3.44
C PHE A 32 0.22 16.84 -4.32
N LEU A 33 -0.51 17.79 -3.72
CA LEU A 33 -1.16 18.86 -4.47
C LEU A 33 -0.15 19.80 -5.11
N ASN A 34 0.93 20.13 -4.40
CA ASN A 34 2.00 20.96 -4.95
C ASN A 34 2.73 20.24 -6.10
N ALA A 35 3.00 18.93 -5.97
CA ALA A 35 3.55 18.13 -7.06
C ALA A 35 2.61 18.12 -8.28
N ARG A 36 1.28 18.07 -8.06
CA ARG A 36 0.29 18.19 -9.13
C ARG A 36 0.30 19.56 -9.80
N VAL A 37 0.38 20.64 -9.02
CA VAL A 37 0.45 22.02 -9.53
C VAL A 37 1.73 22.24 -10.34
N ARG A 38 2.86 21.65 -9.92
CA ARG A 38 4.13 21.69 -10.66
C ARG A 38 4.16 20.78 -11.89
N GLY A 39 3.13 19.96 -12.11
CA GLY A 39 3.05 19.01 -13.23
C GLY A 39 3.91 17.76 -13.05
N GLU A 40 4.45 17.51 -11.86
CA GLU A 40 5.23 16.31 -11.55
C GLU A 40 4.31 15.08 -11.48
N VAL A 41 3.10 15.25 -10.94
CA VAL A 41 2.07 14.21 -10.81
C VAL A 41 0.80 14.63 -11.56
N THR A 42 0.11 13.73 -12.28
CA THR A 42 -1.15 14.04 -12.97
C THR A 42 -2.38 13.80 -12.08
N ALA A 43 -3.58 14.19 -12.54
CA ALA A 43 -4.80 13.93 -11.77
C ALA A 43 -5.11 12.43 -11.69
N GLU A 44 -4.81 11.69 -12.76
CA GLU A 44 -4.99 10.25 -12.87
C GLU A 44 -3.98 9.49 -11.99
N GLU A 45 -2.75 10.01 -11.87
CA GLU A 45 -1.76 9.47 -10.95
C GLU A 45 -2.14 9.74 -9.49
N LEU A 46 -2.78 10.88 -9.20
CA LEU A 46 -3.35 11.11 -7.87
C LEU A 46 -4.54 10.17 -7.60
N ALA A 47 -5.39 9.96 -8.60
CA ALA A 47 -6.49 9.00 -8.52
C ALA A 47 -6.00 7.57 -8.28
N SER A 48 -4.79 7.23 -8.76
CA SER A 48 -4.20 5.91 -8.53
C SER A 48 -3.79 5.69 -7.07
N VAL A 49 -3.24 6.72 -6.40
CA VAL A 49 -3.00 6.70 -4.94
C VAL A 49 -4.31 6.50 -4.19
N ILE A 50 -5.34 7.29 -4.52
CA ILE A 50 -6.67 7.20 -3.89
C ILE A 50 -7.25 5.79 -4.05
N ALA A 51 -7.17 5.21 -5.24
CA ALA A 51 -7.66 3.87 -5.53
C ALA A 51 -6.90 2.78 -4.76
N HIS A 52 -5.59 2.94 -4.59
CA HIS A 52 -4.73 2.07 -3.78
C HIS A 52 -5.12 2.09 -2.30
N GLU A 53 -5.25 3.28 -1.74
CA GLU A 53 -5.67 3.48 -0.35
C GLU A 53 -7.08 2.90 -0.09
N LEU A 54 -8.01 3.07 -1.04
CA LEU A 54 -9.32 2.43 -1.01
C LEU A 54 -9.21 0.90 -1.04
N GLY A 55 -8.24 0.34 -1.76
CA GLY A 55 -7.95 -1.09 -1.74
C GLY A 55 -7.61 -1.59 -0.34
N HIS A 56 -6.74 -0.89 0.39
CA HIS A 56 -6.43 -1.24 1.77
C HIS A 56 -7.65 -1.21 2.71
N VAL A 57 -8.55 -0.24 2.52
CA VAL A 57 -9.79 -0.15 3.31
C VAL A 57 -10.77 -1.25 2.93
N ALA A 58 -11.05 -1.40 1.63
CA ALA A 58 -12.02 -2.36 1.10
C ALA A 58 -11.68 -3.80 1.51
N LEU A 59 -10.39 -4.12 1.54
CA LEU A 59 -9.88 -5.43 1.90
C LEU A 59 -9.63 -5.55 3.42
N GLY A 60 -9.78 -4.47 4.19
CA GLY A 60 -9.64 -4.49 5.64
C GLY A 60 -8.21 -4.76 6.11
N HIS A 61 -7.18 -4.38 5.34
CA HIS A 61 -5.77 -4.60 5.67
C HIS A 61 -5.38 -3.98 7.03
N MET A 62 -5.91 -2.80 7.36
CA MET A 62 -5.67 -2.18 8.68
C MET A 62 -6.30 -2.99 9.82
N ARG A 63 -7.53 -3.47 9.63
CA ARG A 63 -8.23 -4.29 10.62
C ARG A 63 -7.52 -5.63 10.84
N ARG A 64 -7.10 -6.29 9.76
CA ARG A 64 -6.30 -7.53 9.81
C ARG A 64 -5.00 -7.31 10.59
N ARG A 65 -4.22 -6.28 10.24
CA ARG A 65 -2.97 -5.93 10.95
C ARG A 65 -3.18 -5.68 12.45
N MET A 66 -4.27 -5.02 12.84
CA MET A 66 -4.57 -4.77 14.25
C MET A 66 -4.94 -6.06 15.02
N ILE A 67 -5.66 -6.98 14.38
CA ILE A 67 -5.97 -8.31 14.94
C ILE A 67 -4.69 -9.15 15.04
N ASP A 68 -3.88 -9.19 13.98
CA ASP A 68 -2.63 -9.94 13.95
C ASP A 68 -1.66 -9.45 15.04
N PHE A 69 -1.55 -8.14 15.23
CA PHE A 69 -0.70 -7.56 16.27
C PHE A 69 -1.17 -7.91 17.69
N THR A 70 -2.48 -7.92 17.92
CA THR A 70 -3.05 -8.23 19.24
C THR A 70 -3.04 -9.74 19.55
N GLY A 71 -3.32 -10.59 18.56
CA GLY A 71 -3.28 -12.05 18.69
C GLY A 71 -1.86 -12.62 18.80
N GLN A 72 -0.88 -12.00 18.13
CA GLN A 72 0.51 -12.46 18.17
C GLN A 72 1.16 -12.35 19.55
N ASN A 73 0.82 -11.36 20.37
CA ASN A 73 1.42 -11.22 21.70
C ASN A 73 1.15 -12.45 22.59
N ALA A 74 -0.06 -13.02 22.54
CA ALA A 74 -0.41 -14.21 23.31
C ALA A 74 0.24 -15.49 22.76
N VAL A 75 0.29 -15.64 21.44
CA VAL A 75 0.90 -16.79 20.76
C VAL A 75 2.42 -16.78 20.91
N VAL A 76 3.06 -15.62 20.75
CA VAL A 76 4.50 -15.40 20.95
C VAL A 76 4.89 -15.67 22.40
N LEU A 77 4.11 -15.23 23.40
CA LEU A 77 4.37 -15.55 24.81
C LEU A 77 4.34 -17.07 25.06
N THR A 78 3.33 -17.76 24.52
CA THR A 78 3.15 -19.21 24.71
C THR A 78 4.25 -20.02 24.02
N LEU A 79 4.56 -19.69 22.75
CA LEU A 79 5.65 -20.33 22.00
C LEU A 79 7.02 -20.00 22.59
N SER A 80 7.23 -18.79 23.11
CA SER A 80 8.48 -18.42 23.79
C SER A 80 8.69 -19.24 25.05
N ALA A 81 7.64 -19.46 25.84
CA ALA A 81 7.70 -20.33 27.02
C ALA A 81 8.03 -21.78 26.66
N LEU A 82 7.46 -22.29 25.55
CA LEU A 82 7.74 -23.64 25.06
C LEU A 82 9.15 -23.80 24.49
N VAL A 83 9.62 -22.87 23.66
CA VAL A 83 10.96 -22.93 23.05
C VAL A 83 12.05 -22.72 24.09
N ASN A 84 11.84 -21.84 25.07
CA ASN A 84 12.80 -21.60 26.16
C ASN A 84 13.00 -22.84 27.07
N ARG A 85 12.07 -23.81 27.04
CA ARG A 85 12.23 -25.10 27.72
C ARG A 85 13.24 -26.02 27.05
N PHE A 86 13.51 -25.85 25.75
CA PHE A 86 14.41 -26.70 24.97
C PHE A 86 15.70 -25.97 24.55
N LEU A 87 15.62 -24.67 24.21
CA LEU A 87 16.75 -23.81 23.87
C LEU A 87 16.70 -22.53 24.74
N PRO A 88 17.27 -22.54 25.96
CA PRO A 88 17.24 -21.40 26.86
C PRO A 88 17.95 -20.18 26.26
N GLY A 89 17.31 -19.01 26.30
CA GLY A 89 17.88 -17.74 25.87
C GLY A 89 17.80 -17.42 24.36
N LEU A 90 17.58 -18.41 23.49
CA LEU A 90 17.45 -18.19 22.03
C LEU A 90 16.00 -18.04 21.55
N GLY A 91 15.03 -18.58 22.30
CA GLY A 91 13.61 -18.56 21.93
C GLY A 91 13.05 -17.17 21.58
N PRO A 92 13.23 -16.14 22.41
CA PRO A 92 12.68 -14.81 22.15
C PRO A 92 13.25 -14.14 20.88
N LEU A 93 14.54 -14.32 20.59
CA LEU A 93 15.17 -13.75 19.40
C LEU A 93 14.67 -14.44 18.13
N LEU A 94 14.64 -15.77 18.12
CA LEU A 94 14.16 -16.58 16.99
C LEU A 94 12.68 -16.33 16.67
N ILE A 95 11.84 -16.20 17.70
CA ILE A 95 10.42 -15.94 17.50
C ILE A 95 10.20 -14.51 16.97
N ARG A 96 10.97 -13.52 17.46
CA ARG A 96 10.92 -12.15 16.94
C ARG A 96 11.31 -12.08 15.47
N THR A 97 12.37 -12.78 15.05
CA THR A 97 12.79 -12.78 13.64
C THR A 97 11.79 -13.46 12.72
N ILE A 98 11.24 -14.61 13.12
CA ILE A 98 10.19 -15.31 12.36
C ILE A 98 8.92 -14.45 12.26
N SER A 99 8.49 -13.83 13.37
CA SER A 99 7.31 -12.97 13.39
C SER A 99 7.51 -11.73 12.52
N ALA A 100 8.68 -11.09 12.58
CA ALA A 100 9.02 -9.95 11.73
C ALA A 100 9.01 -10.33 10.23
N ALA A 101 9.58 -11.48 9.88
CA ALA A 101 9.58 -11.98 8.50
C ALA A 101 8.16 -12.29 7.99
N LEU A 102 7.31 -12.88 8.85
CA LEU A 102 5.91 -13.13 8.53
C LEU A 102 5.15 -11.82 8.32
N MET A 103 5.30 -10.85 9.23
CA MET A 103 4.67 -9.53 9.10
C MET A 103 5.12 -8.81 7.83
N ALA A 104 6.40 -8.86 7.48
CA ALA A 104 6.91 -8.29 6.24
C ALA A 104 6.28 -8.93 4.99
N ARG A 105 6.13 -10.26 4.99
CA ARG A 105 5.46 -10.99 3.89
C ARG A 105 3.97 -10.69 3.78
N LEU A 106 3.26 -10.61 4.91
CA LEU A 106 1.86 -10.23 4.94
C LEU A 106 1.68 -8.79 4.44
N SER A 107 2.53 -7.86 4.88
CA SER A 107 2.55 -6.48 4.39
C SER A 107 2.79 -6.43 2.88
N GLN A 108 3.72 -7.22 2.35
CA GLN A 108 3.97 -7.28 0.91
C GLN A 108 2.75 -7.80 0.15
N ARG A 109 2.08 -8.82 0.67
CA ARG A 109 0.86 -9.38 0.06
C ARG A 109 -0.27 -8.35 0.05
N ASP A 110 -0.48 -7.61 1.15
CA ASP A 110 -1.49 -6.55 1.24
C ASP A 110 -1.30 -5.48 0.15
N GLU A 111 -0.04 -5.14 -0.18
CA GLU A 111 0.26 -4.21 -1.27
C GLU A 111 -0.17 -4.74 -2.65
N PHE A 112 0.09 -6.02 -2.95
CA PHE A 112 -0.36 -6.63 -4.21
C PHE A 112 -1.89 -6.73 -4.30
N GLU A 113 -2.56 -7.03 -3.18
CA GLU A 113 -4.03 -7.07 -3.14
C GLU A 113 -4.61 -5.65 -3.36
N ALA A 114 -4.00 -4.62 -2.76
CA ALA A 114 -4.39 -3.22 -2.96
C ALA A 114 -4.13 -2.74 -4.39
N ASP A 115 -2.97 -3.07 -5.00
CA ASP A 115 -2.66 -2.76 -6.41
C ASP A 115 -3.67 -3.40 -7.37
N ALA A 116 -4.08 -4.64 -7.11
CA ALA A 116 -5.06 -5.33 -7.93
C ALA A 116 -6.44 -4.68 -7.81
N TYR A 117 -6.84 -4.30 -6.60
CA TYR A 117 -8.09 -3.57 -6.38
C TYR A 117 -8.07 -2.20 -7.08
N ALA A 118 -6.99 -1.44 -6.93
CA ALA A 118 -6.81 -0.15 -7.58
C ALA A 118 -6.85 -0.28 -9.10
N SER A 119 -6.16 -1.27 -9.66
CA SER A 119 -6.18 -1.58 -11.09
C SER A 119 -7.60 -1.84 -11.61
N ALA A 120 -8.39 -2.65 -10.90
CA ALA A 120 -9.76 -2.94 -11.29
C ALA A 120 -10.65 -1.69 -11.23
N LEU A 121 -10.50 -0.89 -10.17
CA LEU A 121 -11.27 0.33 -9.97
C LEU A 121 -10.95 1.39 -11.04
N LEU A 122 -9.68 1.62 -11.35
CA LEU A 122 -9.25 2.59 -12.35
C LEU A 122 -9.63 2.16 -13.78
N ILE A 123 -9.56 0.86 -14.09
CA ILE A 123 -10.08 0.34 -15.37
C ILE A 123 -11.58 0.58 -15.48
N LYS A 124 -12.34 0.23 -14.43
CA LYS A 124 -13.79 0.45 -14.40
C LYS A 124 -14.18 1.94 -14.49
N ALA A 125 -13.34 2.83 -13.97
CA ALA A 125 -13.52 4.28 -14.06
C ALA A 125 -13.10 4.88 -15.42
N GLY A 126 -12.60 4.07 -16.36
CA GLY A 126 -12.13 4.54 -17.68
C GLY A 126 -10.76 5.22 -17.67
N ILE A 127 -10.06 5.22 -16.54
CA ILE A 127 -8.72 5.81 -16.38
C ILE A 127 -7.63 4.84 -16.87
N GLY A 128 -7.85 3.53 -16.66
CA GLY A 128 -6.86 2.50 -16.95
C GLY A 128 -5.74 2.43 -15.90
N THR A 129 -4.81 1.49 -16.08
CA THR A 129 -3.76 1.20 -15.08
C THR A 129 -2.46 1.97 -15.28
N GLY A 130 -2.30 2.65 -16.43
CA GLY A 130 -1.10 3.42 -16.77
C GLY A 130 -0.65 4.37 -15.64
N PRO A 131 -1.56 5.14 -15.03
CA PRO A 131 -1.21 6.06 -13.95
C PRO A 131 -0.64 5.42 -12.68
N GLN A 132 -0.93 4.14 -12.39
CA GLN A 132 -0.27 3.43 -11.28
C GLN A 132 1.20 3.18 -11.61
N ILE A 133 1.46 2.75 -12.85
CA ILE A 133 2.81 2.41 -13.33
C ILE A 133 3.67 3.67 -13.42
N THR A 134 3.16 4.72 -14.06
CA THR A 134 3.91 5.97 -14.24
C THR A 134 4.19 6.66 -12.91
N LEU A 135 3.27 6.58 -11.94
CA LEU A 135 3.51 7.12 -10.60
C LEU A 135 4.66 6.37 -9.89
N PHE A 136 4.69 5.03 -9.94
CA PHE A 136 5.82 4.26 -9.37
C PHE A 136 7.15 4.61 -10.04
N GLU A 137 7.15 4.80 -11.35
CA GLU A 137 8.33 5.21 -12.11
C GLU A 137 8.80 6.60 -11.65
N LYS A 138 7.90 7.60 -11.63
CA LYS A 138 8.19 8.98 -11.22
C LYS A 138 8.64 9.12 -9.77
N LEU A 139 7.93 8.50 -8.83
CA LEU A 139 8.31 8.54 -7.41
C LEU A 139 9.67 7.87 -7.19
N GLY A 140 10.01 6.85 -7.99
CA GLY A 140 11.33 6.21 -8.00
C GLY A 140 12.47 7.12 -8.50
N HIS A 141 12.19 8.06 -9.40
CA HIS A 141 13.18 9.06 -9.84
C HIS A 141 13.37 10.19 -8.82
N LEU A 142 12.32 10.54 -8.07
CA LEU A 142 12.39 11.52 -6.98
C LEU A 142 13.27 11.04 -5.80
N THR A 143 13.43 9.72 -5.62
CA THR A 143 14.33 9.11 -4.63
C THR A 143 15.84 9.33 -4.89
N GLY A 144 16.23 9.85 -6.06
CA GLY A 144 17.65 9.94 -6.46
C GLY A 144 18.11 11.32 -6.96
N GLN A 145 17.20 12.23 -7.27
CA GLN A 145 17.55 13.58 -7.73
C GLN A 145 17.60 14.53 -6.53
N ASN A 146 18.77 15.13 -6.28
CA ASN A 146 19.03 16.18 -5.27
C ASN A 146 19.30 15.73 -3.82
N GLY A 147 19.64 14.46 -3.56
CA GLY A 147 19.87 13.99 -2.19
C GLY A 147 18.60 13.97 -1.32
N ALA A 148 17.43 14.05 -1.96
CA ALA A 148 16.14 13.96 -1.31
C ALA A 148 15.88 12.54 -0.81
N THR A 149 15.38 12.43 0.42
CA THR A 149 14.85 11.19 0.97
C THR A 149 13.64 10.73 0.15
N ALA A 150 13.42 9.41 0.11
CA ALA A 150 12.28 8.84 -0.59
C ALA A 150 10.97 9.54 -0.19
N PRO A 151 10.05 9.79 -1.15
CA PRO A 151 8.71 10.26 -0.83
C PRO A 151 8.11 9.41 0.30
N ALA A 152 7.47 10.06 1.28
CA ALA A 152 6.94 9.37 2.45
C ALA A 152 5.98 8.23 2.07
N TRP A 153 5.24 8.38 0.97
CA TRP A 153 4.40 7.31 0.42
C TRP A 153 5.20 6.07 -0.02
N LEU A 154 6.39 6.22 -0.61
CA LEU A 154 7.23 5.06 -0.97
C LEU A 154 7.88 4.38 0.24
N LEU A 155 7.97 5.08 1.37
CA LEU A 155 8.44 4.49 2.63
C LEU A 155 7.37 3.55 3.23
N SER A 156 6.09 3.94 3.16
CA SER A 156 4.98 3.10 3.62
C SER A 156 4.49 2.09 2.59
N HIS A 157 4.66 2.39 1.30
CA HIS A 157 4.29 1.54 0.16
C HIS A 157 5.50 1.33 -0.76
N PRO A 158 6.43 0.42 -0.40
CA PRO A 158 7.64 0.21 -1.16
C PRO A 158 7.33 -0.21 -2.61
N ARG A 159 7.97 0.48 -3.55
CA ARG A 159 7.98 0.08 -4.96
C ARG A 159 8.79 -1.21 -5.10
N THR A 160 8.28 -2.14 -5.91
CA THR A 160 9.07 -3.27 -6.41
C THR A 160 8.76 -3.50 -7.89
N GLU A 161 9.74 -3.98 -8.66
CA GLU A 161 9.51 -4.37 -10.05
C GLU A 161 8.44 -5.46 -10.17
N ALA A 162 8.32 -6.34 -9.17
CA ALA A 162 7.30 -7.36 -9.11
C ALA A 162 5.86 -6.78 -9.05
N ARG A 163 5.65 -5.68 -8.29
CA ARG A 163 4.35 -4.99 -8.24
C ARG A 163 3.99 -4.37 -9.58
N ILE A 164 4.94 -3.71 -10.24
CA ILE A 164 4.74 -3.14 -11.58
C ILE A 164 4.39 -4.25 -12.59
N ALA A 165 5.11 -5.38 -12.55
CA ALA A 165 4.82 -6.53 -13.41
C ALA A 165 3.41 -7.09 -13.15
N ALA A 166 2.98 -7.20 -11.89
CA ALA A 166 1.64 -7.65 -11.53
C ALA A 166 0.55 -6.69 -12.02
N ILE A 167 0.76 -5.37 -11.93
CA ILE A 167 -0.17 -4.37 -12.47
C ILE A 167 -0.31 -4.54 -13.98
N ARG A 168 0.81 -4.69 -14.71
CA ARG A 168 0.79 -4.93 -16.17
C ARG A 168 0.04 -6.22 -16.53
N ALA A 169 0.20 -7.28 -15.73
CA ALA A 169 -0.53 -8.53 -15.92
C ALA A 169 -2.05 -8.35 -15.70
N ASN A 170 -2.45 -7.59 -14.67
CA ASN A 170 -3.85 -7.25 -14.43
C ASN A 170 -4.46 -6.47 -15.61
N THR A 171 -3.72 -5.51 -16.16
CA THR A 171 -4.12 -4.75 -17.36
C THR A 171 -4.45 -5.68 -18.52
N ALA A 172 -3.53 -6.58 -18.88
CA ALA A 172 -3.70 -7.49 -20.00
C ALA A 172 -4.90 -8.43 -19.79
N ARG A 173 -5.08 -8.93 -18.55
CA ARG A 173 -6.16 -9.86 -18.20
C ARG A 173 -7.54 -9.21 -18.24
N TRP A 174 -7.65 -7.93 -17.89
CA TRP A 174 -8.95 -7.28 -17.74
C TRP A 174 -9.34 -6.42 -18.96
N GLN A 175 -8.39 -5.87 -19.70
CA GLN A 175 -8.71 -5.20 -20.98
C GLN A 175 -9.18 -6.18 -22.05
N SER A 176 -8.67 -7.42 -22.05
CA SER A 176 -9.16 -8.47 -22.95
C SER A 176 -10.60 -8.91 -22.65
N GLY A 177 -11.07 -8.74 -21.41
CA GLY A 177 -12.44 -9.05 -21.01
C GLY A 177 -13.46 -7.94 -21.29
N VAL A 178 -13.02 -6.67 -21.36
CA VAL A 178 -13.91 -5.51 -21.62
C VAL A 178 -14.15 -5.32 -23.12
N SER A 179 -13.19 -5.65 -23.99
CA SER A 179 -13.36 -5.54 -25.45
C SER A 179 -14.25 -6.61 -26.09
N GLY A 180 -14.71 -7.59 -25.30
CA GLY A 180 -15.57 -8.69 -25.74
C GLY A 180 -17.02 -8.63 -25.24
N ALA A 181 -17.44 -7.51 -24.64
CA ALA A 181 -18.77 -7.28 -24.09
C ALA A 181 -19.52 -6.15 -24.82
#